data_AF-A0A2E4WCA0-F1
#
_entry.id   AF-A0A2E4WCA0-F1
#
_cell.length_a   1.000
_cell.length_b   1.000
_cell.length_c   1.000
_cell.angle_alpha   90.00
_cell.angle_beta   90.00
_cell.angle_gamma   90.00
#
_symmetry.space_group_name_H-M   'P 1'
#
loop_
_entity.id
_entity.type
_entity.pdbx_description
1 polymer ?
#
loop_
_entity_poly.entity_id
_entity_poly.type
_entity_poly.pdbx_seq_one_letter_code
_entity_poly.pdbx_strand_id
1 'polypeptide(L)' 'MKGSITANIIAYEDNDLSNMAVLELFSELIKSGLILQLQGHYGRVANDMISNGLIDINGKIADNAEEILVGQD' A
#
# COMPACT_ATOMS: atom_id res chain seq x y z
N MET A 1 -6.85 -16.26 -5.18
CA MET A 1 -6.49 -15.63 -6.47
C MET A 1 -6.06 -14.22 -6.15
N LYS A 2 -4.82 -13.83 -6.48
CA LYS A 2 -4.47 -12.41 -6.51
C LYS A 2 -5.34 -11.77 -7.59
N GLY A 3 -6.14 -10.78 -7.24
CA GLY A 3 -6.80 -9.92 -8.22
C GLY A 3 -5.74 -9.24 -9.10
N SER A 4 -6.12 -8.80 -10.29
CA SER A 4 -5.24 -7.93 -11.07
C SER A 4 -4.95 -6.66 -10.27
N ILE A 5 -3.73 -6.13 -10.35
CA ILE A 5 -3.36 -4.85 -9.72
C ILE A 5 -4.33 -3.72 -10.12
N THR A 6 -4.88 -3.76 -11.34
CA THR A 6 -5.92 -2.85 -11.81
C THR A 6 -7.21 -2.96 -11.02
N ALA A 7 -7.64 -4.17 -10.67
CA ALA A 7 -8.86 -4.37 -9.87
C ALA A 7 -8.68 -3.87 -8.44
N ASN A 8 -7.48 -4.08 -7.86
CA ASN A 8 -7.16 -3.57 -6.53
C ASN A 8 -7.07 -2.04 -6.50
N ILE A 9 -6.56 -1.40 -7.57
CA ILE A 9 -6.59 0.07 -7.72
C ILE A 9 -8.04 0.58 -7.71
N ILE A 10 -8.95 -0.06 -8.46
CA ILE A 10 -10.37 0.34 -8.47
C ILE A 10 -10.98 0.21 -7.07
N ALA A 11 -10.79 -0.94 -6.41
CA ALA A 11 -11.31 -1.16 -5.06
C ALA A 11 -10.73 -0.17 -4.04
N TYR A 12 -9.46 0.23 -4.19
CA TYR A 12 -8.84 1.26 -3.34
C TYR A 12 -9.52 2.63 -3.49
N GLU A 13 -9.76 3.07 -4.73
CA GLU A 13 -10.44 4.35 -5.00
C GLU A 13 -11.90 4.34 -4.50
N ASP A 14 -12.54 3.17 -4.51
CA ASP A 14 -13.90 2.96 -4.00
C ASP A 14 -13.95 2.79 -2.46
N ASN A 15 -12.81 2.87 -1.76
CA ASN A 15 -12.68 2.60 -0.32
C ASN A 15 -13.18 1.20 0.10
N ASP A 16 -13.04 0.21 -0.79
CA ASP A 16 -13.49 -1.17 -0.62
C ASP A 16 -12.33 -2.14 -0.25
N LEU A 17 -11.21 -1.59 0.24
CA LEU A 17 -10.08 -2.36 0.73
C LEU A 17 -9.88 -2.17 2.23
N SER A 18 -9.61 -3.27 2.94
CA SER A 18 -9.08 -3.23 4.31
C SER A 18 -7.68 -2.60 4.37
N ASN A 19 -7.27 -2.07 5.52
CA ASN A 19 -5.93 -1.47 5.70
C ASN A 19 -4.79 -2.39 5.25
N MET A 20 -4.88 -3.69 5.55
CA MET A 20 -3.89 -4.68 5.10
C MET A 20 -3.92 -4.88 3.58
N ALA A 21 -5.10 -4.93 2.97
CA ALA A 21 -5.22 -5.04 1.50
C ALA A 21 -4.70 -3.79 0.78
N VAL A 22 -4.89 -2.60 1.38
CA VAL A 22 -4.27 -1.36 0.91
C VAL A 22 -2.74 -1.48 0.99
N LEU A 23 -2.20 -1.91 2.14
CA LEU A 23 -0.75 -2.08 2.30
C LEU A 23 -0.16 -3.09 1.30
N GLU A 24 -0.86 -4.18 1.02
CA GLU A 24 -0.49 -5.15 -0.01
C GLU A 24 -0.49 -4.55 -1.42
N LEU A 25 -1.51 -3.75 -1.77
CA LEU A 25 -1.54 -3.03 -3.04
C LEU A 25 -0.31 -2.11 -3.17
N PHE A 26 -0.01 -1.31 -2.16
CA PHE A 26 1.15 -0.41 -2.19
C PHE A 26 2.48 -1.16 -2.24
N SER A 27 2.57 -2.33 -1.59
CA SER A 27 3.70 -3.27 -1.76
C SER A 27 3.91 -3.67 -3.21
N GLU A 28 2.85 -4.04 -3.91
CA GLU A 28 2.92 -4.43 -5.32
C GLU A 28 3.27 -3.24 -6.24
N LEU A 29 2.69 -2.07 -5.98
CA LEU A 29 2.97 -0.85 -6.74
C LEU A 29 4.43 -0.41 -6.62
N ILE A 30 5.03 -0.53 -5.42
CA ILE A 30 6.45 -0.24 -5.19
C ILE A 30 7.33 -1.29 -5.88
N LYS A 31 7.07 -2.59 -5.67
CA LYS A 31 7.85 -3.68 -6.27
C LYS A 31 7.84 -3.67 -7.79
N SER A 32 6.73 -3.26 -8.40
CA SER A 32 6.58 -3.16 -9.86
C SER A 32 7.14 -1.86 -10.44
N GLY A 33 7.40 -0.84 -9.61
CA GLY A 33 7.77 0.50 -10.05
C GLY A 33 6.60 1.32 -10.62
N LEU A 34 5.38 0.75 -10.70
CA LEU A 34 4.19 1.46 -11.17
C LEU A 34 3.85 2.68 -10.31
N ILE A 35 4.26 2.66 -9.03
CA ILE A 35 4.09 3.80 -8.12
C ILE A 35 4.71 5.11 -8.66
N LEU A 36 5.76 5.04 -9.48
CA LEU A 36 6.41 6.21 -10.09
C LEU A 36 5.60 6.81 -11.25
N GLN A 37 4.67 6.03 -11.81
CA GLN A 37 3.80 6.44 -12.91
C GLN A 37 2.46 6.98 -12.39
N LEU A 38 2.04 6.56 -11.20
CA LEU A 38 0.83 7.03 -10.55
C LEU A 38 1.04 8.43 -9.97
N GLN A 39 0.13 9.35 -10.29
CA GLN A 39 0.25 10.75 -9.89
C GLN A 39 -0.39 11.03 -8.52
N GLY A 40 0.11 12.06 -7.84
CA GLY A 40 -0.59 12.69 -6.72
C GLY A 40 -0.67 11.85 -5.45
N HIS A 41 -1.87 11.32 -5.16
CA HIS A 41 -2.23 10.72 -3.86
C HIS A 41 -1.39 9.48 -3.54
N TYR A 42 -1.21 8.58 -4.50
CA TYR A 42 -0.46 7.33 -4.33
C TYR A 42 0.95 7.55 -3.80
N GLY A 43 1.71 8.49 -4.38
CA GLY A 43 3.06 8.78 -3.91
C GLY A 43 3.11 9.30 -2.47
N ARG A 44 2.12 10.11 -2.06
CA ARG A 44 2.04 10.61 -0.68
C ARG A 44 1.71 9.49 0.30
N VAL A 45 0.77 8.62 -0.05
CA VAL A 45 0.39 7.46 0.78
C VAL A 45 1.55 6.48 0.91
N ALA A 46 2.24 6.16 -0.19
CA ALA A 46 3.44 5.33 -0.15
C ALA A 46 4.52 5.93 0.76
N ASN A 47 4.79 7.23 0.65
CA ASN A 47 5.76 7.92 1.52
C ASN A 47 5.35 7.91 2.99
N ASP A 48 4.07 8.08 3.29
CA ASP A 48 3.55 8.02 4.65
C ASP A 48 3.70 6.61 5.24
N MET A 49 3.34 5.56 4.50
CA MET A 49 3.55 4.18 4.91
C MET A 49 5.02 3.85 5.16
N ILE A 50 5.92 4.36 4.32
CA ILE A 50 7.37 4.20 4.51
C ILE A 50 7.85 4.94 5.76
N SER A 51 7.36 6.16 5.98
CA SER A 51 7.73 6.98 7.13
C SER A 51 7.25 6.35 8.45
N ASN A 52 6.09 5.71 8.43
CA ASN A 52 5.52 4.99 9.57
C ASN A 52 6.08 3.57 9.73
N GLY A 53 6.98 3.12 8.86
CA GLY A 53 7.62 1.81 8.95
C GLY A 53 6.73 0.62 8.59
N LEU A 54 5.57 0.86 7.94
CA LEU A 54 4.67 -0.20 7.49
C LEU A 54 5.24 -0.98 6.30
N ILE A 55 6.01 -0.29 5.45
CA ILE A 55 6.61 -0.83 4.24
C ILE A 55 7.97 -0.17 4.00
N ASP A 56 8.94 -0.89 3.44
CA ASP A 56 10.21 -0.28 3.02
C ASP A 56 10.19 0.20 1.56
N ILE A 57 11.26 0.89 1.14
CA ILE A 57 11.42 1.43 -0.22
C ILE A 57 11.48 0.34 -1.31
N ASN A 58 11.66 -0.93 -0.94
CA ASN A 58 11.66 -2.08 -1.85
C ASN A 58 10.30 -2.80 -1.86
N GLY A 59 9.32 -2.28 -1.11
CA GLY A 59 7.99 -2.84 -0.97
C GLY A 59 7.93 -4.03 0.00
N LYS A 60 8.90 -4.23 0.88
CA LYS A 60 8.81 -5.24 1.95
C LYS A 60 7.89 -4.72 3.05
N ILE A 61 6.80 -5.42 3.31
CA ILE A 61 5.91 -5.13 4.43
C ILE A 61 6.59 -5.53 5.75
N ALA A 62 6.44 -4.71 6.78
CA ALA A 62 6.97 -5.01 8.11
C ALA A 62 6.28 -6.24 8.73
N ASP A 63 7.05 -7.07 9.43
CA ASP A 63 6.51 -8.30 10.04
C ASP A 63 5.46 -8.00 11.13
N ASN A 64 5.49 -6.79 11.71
CA ASN A 64 4.54 -6.29 12.70
C ASN A 64 3.57 -5.24 12.14
N ALA A 65 3.34 -5.19 10.82
CA ALA A 65 2.50 -4.17 10.19
C ALA A 65 1.06 -4.12 10.76
N GLU A 66 0.46 -5.26 11.09
CA GLU A 66 -0.87 -5.31 11.72
C GLU A 66 -0.89 -4.58 13.07
N GLU A 67 0.14 -4.75 13.90
CA GLU A 67 0.26 -4.08 15.20
C GLU A 67 0.42 -2.56 15.02
N ILE A 68 1.22 -2.15 14.03
CA ILE A 68 1.41 -0.73 13.70
C ILE A 68 0.10 -0.10 13.23
N LEU A 69 -0.68 -0.81 12.40
CA LEU A 69 -1.97 -0.32 11.89
C LEU A 69 -3.03 -0.19 13.00
N VAL A 70 -3.08 -1.14 13.93
CA VAL A 70 -4.01 -1.10 15.08
C VAL A 70 -3.62 -0.02 16.10
N GLY A 71 -2.32 0.27 16.24
CA GLY A 71 -1.82 1.29 17.15
C GLY A 71 -2.00 2.75 16.68
N GLN A 72 -2.57 2.98 15.50
CA GLN A 72 -2.83 4.31 14.93
C GLN A 72 -4.26 4.82 15.16
N ASP A 73 -5.12 4.02 15.80
CA ASP A 73 -6.49 4.38 16.19
C ASP A 73 -6.57 5.30 17.42
#